data_AF-A0A969T412-F1
#
_entry.id   AF-A0A969T412-F1
#
_cell.length_a   1.000
_cell.length_b   1.000
_cell.length_c   1.000
_cell.angle_alpha   90.00
_cell.angle_beta   90.00
_cell.angle_gamma   90.00
#
_symmetry.space_group_name_H-M   'P 1'
#
loop_
_entity.id
_entity.type
_entity.pdbx_description
1 polymer ?
#
loop_
_entity_poly.entity_id
_entity_poly.type
_entity_poly.pdbx_seq_one_letter_code
_entity_poly.pdbx_strand_id
1 'polypeptide(L)'
;MESEPLDEVLEERHRRYQSEGRDPDFFYILQPAFLAAPELASVSAQIETPAAAVISTDPYFIRWLKVRLVLVRDGQFVAPSESIPDPFASVAVPAAESTAPD
;
A
#
# COMPACT_ATOMS: atom_id res chain seq x y z
N MET A 1 6.66 -24.92 2.13
CA MET A 1 7.31 -23.71 1.60
C MET A 1 6.72 -22.55 2.37
N GLU A 2 7.52 -21.96 3.26
CA GLU A 2 7.18 -20.70 3.89
C GLU A 2 7.44 -19.62 2.82
N SER A 3 6.43 -18.83 2.48
CA SER A 3 6.64 -17.65 1.63
C SER A 3 7.50 -16.66 2.40
N GLU A 4 8.47 -16.03 1.73
CA GLU A 4 9.24 -14.92 2.32
C GLU A 4 8.28 -13.88 2.92
N PRO A 5 8.58 -13.36 4.13
CA PRO A 5 7.86 -12.24 4.72
C PRO A 5 7.77 -11.04 3.78
N LEU A 6 6.64 -10.33 3.80
CA LEU A 6 6.38 -9.19 2.90
C LEU A 6 7.41 -8.07 3.08
N ASP A 7 7.81 -7.80 4.31
CA ASP A 7 8.86 -6.83 4.66
C ASP A 7 10.20 -7.18 4.00
N GLU A 8 10.65 -8.43 4.08
CA GLU A 8 11.88 -8.88 3.40
C GLU A 8 11.80 -8.68 1.88
N VAL A 9 10.66 -9.05 1.28
CA VAL A 9 10.38 -8.87 -0.15
C VAL A 9 10.46 -7.41 -0.58
N LEU A 10 9.86 -6.50 0.20
CA LEU A 10 9.84 -5.06 -0.11
C LEU A 10 11.22 -4.44 0.09
N GLU A 11 11.94 -4.81 1.15
CA GLU A 11 13.31 -4.35 1.40
C GLU A 11 14.25 -4.76 0.26
N GLU A 12 14.21 -6.03 -0.16
CA GLU A 12 15.08 -6.51 -1.23
C GLU A 12 14.73 -5.86 -2.57
N ARG A 13 13.45 -5.63 -2.86
CA ARG A 13 13.06 -4.85 -4.05
C ARG A 13 13.60 -3.43 -3.98
N HIS A 14 13.54 -2.78 -2.83
CA HIS A 14 14.06 -1.43 -2.65
C HIS A 14 15.59 -1.38 -2.86
N ARG A 15 16.35 -2.32 -2.29
CA ARG A 15 17.81 -2.45 -2.52
C ARG A 15 18.15 -2.63 -4.00
N ARG A 16 17.36 -3.42 -4.74
CA ARG A 16 17.53 -3.61 -6.18
C ARG A 16 17.32 -2.33 -6.97
N TYR A 17 16.29 -1.54 -6.65
CA TYR A 17 16.07 -0.24 -7.30
C TYR A 17 17.25 0.70 -7.06
N GLN A 18 17.76 0.74 -5.83
CA GLN A 18 18.94 1.54 -5.49
C GLN A 18 20.20 1.09 -6.25
N SER A 19 20.47 -0.21 -6.34
CA SER A 19 21.64 -0.73 -7.06
C SER A 19 21.56 -0.51 -8.57
N GLU A 20 20.35 -0.46 -9.12
CA GLU A 20 20.07 -0.13 -10.53
C GLU A 20 20.00 1.39 -10.80
N GLY A 21 20.07 2.24 -9.77
CA GLY A 21 19.93 3.70 -9.91
C GLY A 21 18.55 4.15 -10.37
N ARG A 22 17.50 3.43 -9.98
CA ARG A 22 16.09 3.66 -10.36
C ARG A 22 15.28 4.16 -9.18
N ASP A 23 14.37 5.10 -9.45
CA ASP A 23 13.42 5.57 -8.45
C ASP A 23 12.36 4.49 -8.14
N PRO A 24 12.05 4.21 -6.86
CA PRO A 24 11.00 3.28 -6.49
C PRO A 24 9.65 3.67 -7.09
N ASP A 25 8.97 2.68 -7.64
CA ASP A 25 7.62 2.81 -8.19
C ASP A 25 6.58 2.03 -7.36
N PHE A 26 6.93 1.69 -6.12
CA PHE A 26 6.09 0.94 -5.19
C PHE A 26 6.19 1.49 -3.78
N PHE A 27 5.09 1.42 -3.04
CA PHE A 27 4.96 2.02 -1.71
C PHE A 27 4.07 1.16 -0.81
N TYR A 28 4.39 1.13 0.48
CA TYR A 28 3.57 0.50 1.52
C TYR A 28 2.86 1.60 2.32
N ILE A 29 1.53 1.56 2.37
CA ILE A 29 0.70 2.60 2.98
C ILE A 29 -0.18 1.94 4.04
N LEU A 30 -0.08 2.43 5.27
CA LEU A 30 -0.99 2.10 6.36
C LEU A 30 -2.27 2.92 6.21
N GLN A 31 -3.43 2.30 6.43
CA GLN A 31 -4.74 2.96 6.39
C GLN A 31 -4.88 3.91 5.17
N PRO A 32 -4.77 3.40 3.94
CA PRO A 32 -4.76 4.23 2.75
C PRO A 32 -6.08 4.98 2.57
N ALA A 33 -6.00 6.31 2.46
CA ALA A 33 -7.19 7.17 2.32
C ALA A 33 -7.96 6.89 1.02
N PHE A 34 -7.28 6.42 -0.03
CA PHE A 34 -7.92 6.10 -1.31
C PHE A 34 -8.98 4.99 -1.19
N LEU A 35 -8.97 4.13 -0.16
CA LEU A 35 -10.02 3.12 0.02
C LEU A 35 -11.41 3.74 0.26
N ALA A 36 -11.48 5.01 0.65
CA ALA A 36 -12.74 5.76 0.78
C ALA A 36 -13.30 6.25 -0.58
N ALA A 37 -12.55 6.12 -1.67
CA ALA A 37 -12.98 6.58 -2.99
C ALA A 37 -14.15 5.73 -3.52
N PRO A 38 -15.21 6.34 -4.10
CA PRO A 38 -16.38 5.62 -4.57
C PRO A 38 -16.08 4.48 -5.56
N GLU A 39 -15.09 4.69 -6.44
CA GLU A 39 -14.64 3.71 -7.43
C GLU A 39 -14.01 2.44 -6.79
N LEU A 40 -13.57 2.52 -5.54
CA LEU A 40 -12.98 1.41 -4.79
C LEU A 40 -13.93 0.79 -3.76
N ALA A 41 -15.18 1.28 -3.66
CA ALA A 41 -16.15 0.83 -2.64
C ALA A 41 -16.36 -0.70 -2.63
N SER A 42 -16.42 -1.33 -3.81
CA SER A 42 -16.60 -2.79 -3.93
C SER A 42 -15.40 -3.59 -3.39
N VAL A 43 -14.18 -3.08 -3.58
CA VAL A 43 -12.95 -3.70 -3.05
C VAL A 43 -12.85 -3.43 -1.55
N SER A 44 -13.12 -2.19 -1.12
CA SER A 44 -13.05 -1.80 0.29
C SER A 44 -14.03 -2.58 1.16
N ALA A 45 -15.22 -2.92 0.65
CA ALA A 45 -16.21 -3.72 1.40
C ALA A 45 -15.75 -5.15 1.71
N GLN A 46 -14.67 -5.62 1.07
CA GLN A 46 -14.12 -6.97 1.25
C GLN A 46 -12.88 -7.02 2.15
N ILE A 47 -12.46 -5.87 2.69
CA ILE A 47 -11.22 -5.72 3.46
C ILE A 47 -11.58 -5.40 4.90
N GLU A 48 -10.98 -6.12 5.84
CA GLU A 48 -11.08 -5.81 7.26
C GLU A 48 -10.20 -4.59 7.60
N THR A 49 -10.71 -3.71 8.45
CA THR A 49 -9.99 -2.53 8.93
C THR A 49 -9.40 -2.77 10.33
N PRO A 50 -8.19 -2.27 10.64
CA PRO A 50 -7.35 -1.40 9.82
C PRO A 50 -6.67 -2.15 8.67
N ALA A 51 -6.63 -1.51 7.50
CA ALA A 51 -6.04 -2.07 6.28
C ALA A 51 -4.66 -1.46 5.99
N ALA A 52 -3.85 -2.19 5.24
CA ALA A 52 -2.64 -1.68 4.61
C ALA A 52 -2.64 -2.06 3.13
N ALA A 53 -1.95 -1.28 2.31
CA ALA A 53 -1.83 -1.54 0.88
C ALA A 53 -0.38 -1.44 0.41
N VAL A 54 -0.01 -2.33 -0.51
CA VAL A 54 1.13 -2.11 -1.41
C VAL A 54 0.56 -1.56 -2.70
N ILE A 55 0.99 -0.37 -3.11
CA ILE A 55 0.64 0.21 -4.41
C ILE A 55 1.88 0.26 -5.28
N SER A 56 1.70 0.13 -6.59
CA SER A 56 2.77 0.29 -7.57
C SER A 56 2.21 0.63 -8.94
N THR A 57 2.98 1.35 -9.75
CA THR A 57 2.66 1.53 -11.18
C THR A 57 3.05 0.32 -12.03
N ASP A 58 3.73 -0.68 -11.46
CA ASP A 58 4.07 -1.96 -12.10
C ASP A 58 2.98 -3.03 -11.78
N PRO A 59 2.04 -3.30 -12.71
CA PRO A 59 0.99 -4.28 -12.48
C PRO A 59 1.53 -5.73 -12.39
N TYR A 60 2.72 -6.01 -12.95
CA TYR A 60 3.33 -7.34 -12.83
C TYR A 60 3.79 -7.58 -11.40
N PHE A 61 4.35 -6.57 -10.74
CA PHE A 61 4.73 -6.66 -9.33
C PHE A 61 3.52 -6.90 -8.42
N ILE A 62 2.42 -6.18 -8.63
CA ILE A 62 1.19 -6.39 -7.84
C ILE A 62 0.62 -7.80 -8.06
N ARG A 63 0.59 -8.28 -9.31
CA ARG A 63 0.16 -9.66 -9.61
C ARG A 63 1.09 -10.71 -8.98
N TRP A 64 2.39 -10.46 -8.98
CA TRP A 64 3.38 -11.33 -8.36
C TRP A 64 3.21 -11.41 -6.84
N LEU A 65 2.86 -10.30 -6.19
CA LEU A 65 2.50 -10.25 -4.76
C LEU A 65 1.21 -11.03 -4.50
N LYS A 66 0.17 -10.85 -5.32
CA LYS A 66 -1.12 -11.55 -5.18
C LYS A 66 -0.98 -13.08 -5.15
N VAL A 67 -0.02 -13.64 -5.89
CA VAL A 67 0.26 -15.09 -5.89
C VAL A 67 0.92 -15.55 -4.58
N ARG A 68 1.69 -14.68 -3.93
CA ARG A 68 2.42 -14.99 -2.67
C ARG A 68 1.60 -14.70 -1.43
N LEU A 69 0.79 -13.65 -1.47
CA LEU A 69 -0.06 -13.23 -0.39
C LEU A 69 -1.45 -13.84 -0.58
N VAL A 70 -1.75 -14.90 0.17
CA VAL A 70 -2.95 -15.71 -0.05
C VAL A 70 -4.24 -14.95 0.32
N LEU A 71 -4.19 -14.05 1.30
CA LEU A 71 -5.36 -13.39 1.88
C LEU A 71 -5.41 -11.88 1.59
N VAL A 72 -5.11 -11.47 0.36
CA VAL A 72 -5.18 -10.05 -0.05
C VAL A 72 -6.25 -9.78 -1.10
N ARG A 73 -6.64 -8.52 -1.23
CA ARG A 73 -7.43 -7.99 -2.37
C ARG A 73 -6.52 -7.13 -3.24
N ASP A 74 -6.79 -7.16 -4.54
CA ASP A 74 -6.10 -6.37 -5.56
C ASP A 74 -7.12 -5.57 -6.36
N GLY A 75 -6.64 -4.46 -6.95
CA GLY A 75 -7.45 -3.51 -7.69
C GLY A 75 -6.56 -2.50 -8.39
N GLN A 76 -7.18 -1.56 -9.08
CA GLN A 76 -6.49 -0.48 -9.78
C GLN A 76 -7.34 0.78 -9.73
N PHE A 77 -6.68 1.93 -9.74
CA PHE A 77 -7.29 3.24 -9.81
C PHE A 77 -6.35 4.19 -10.55
N VAL A 78 -6.84 5.38 -10.91
CA VAL A 78 -6.04 6.45 -11.51
C VAL A 78 -6.00 7.60 -10.52
N ALA A 79 -4.79 8.12 -10.26
CA ALA A 79 -4.55 9.26 -9.40
C ALA A 79 -3.40 10.12 -9.96
N PRO A 80 -3.36 11.44 -9.68
CA PRO A 80 -4.35 12.19 -8.91
C PRO A 80 -5.69 12.33 -9.66
N SER A 81 -6.79 12.30 -8.91
CA SER A 81 -8.17 12.49 -9.40
C SER A 81 -8.97 13.32 -8.39
N GLU A 82 -10.22 13.68 -8.71
CA GLU A 82 -11.10 14.40 -7.77
C GLU A 82 -11.40 13.58 -6.49
N SER A 83 -11.55 12.27 -6.63
CA SER A 83 -11.82 11.33 -5.54
C SER A 83 -10.55 10.85 -4.82
N ILE A 84 -9.40 10.84 -5.50
CA ILE A 84 -8.10 10.39 -4.99
C ILE A 84 -7.05 11.45 -5.34
N PRO A 85 -6.99 12.58 -4.59
CA PRO A 85 -6.05 13.65 -4.88
C PRO A 85 -4.60 13.27 -4.57
N ASP A 86 -4.37 12.42 -3.57
CA ASP A 86 -3.06 11.90 -3.19
C ASP A 86 -3.13 10.37 -3.04
N PRO A 87 -2.47 9.58 -3.91
CA PRO A 87 -2.45 8.13 -3.81
C PRO A 87 -1.66 7.60 -2.60
N PHE A 88 -0.86 8.45 -1.95
CA PHE A 88 0.00 8.09 -0.81
C PHE A 88 -0.61 8.48 0.54
N ALA A 89 -1.74 9.17 0.55
CA ALA A 89 -2.37 9.65 1.77
C ALA A 89 -2.78 8.51 2.71
N SER A 90 -2.44 8.68 3.99
CA SER A 90 -2.82 7.79 5.09
C SER A 90 -3.79 8.51 6.04
N VAL A 91 -4.84 7.82 6.47
CA VAL A 91 -5.74 8.28 7.55
C VAL A 91 -5.30 7.80 8.93
N ALA A 92 -4.17 7.09 9.03
CA ALA A 92 -3.58 6.78 10.32
C ALA A 92 -3.25 8.11 11.02
N VAL A 93 -3.83 8.34 12.20
CA VAL A 93 -3.43 9.45 13.05
C VAL A 93 -1.95 9.25 13.35
N PRO A 94 -1.05 10.22 13.04
CA PRO A 94 0.33 10.12 13.50
C PRO A 94 0.25 9.95 15.01
N ALA A 95 1.01 9.01 15.57
CA ALA A 95 1.09 8.84 17.02
C ALA A 95 1.54 10.18 17.62
N ALA A 96 0.57 11.02 17.99
CA ALA A 96 0.83 12.32 18.58
C ALA A 96 1.53 12.02 19.89
N GLU A 97 2.67 12.66 20.06
CA GLU A 97 3.44 12.71 21.29
C GLU A 97 2.48 12.84 22.46
N SER A 98 2.66 11.94 23.42
CA SER A 98 2.11 12.03 24.76
C SER A 98 2.57 13.34 25.40
N THR A 99 1.86 14.44 25.15
CA THR A 99 1.88 15.60 26.03
C THR A 99 0.98 15.24 27.20
N ALA A 100 1.61 14.71 28.26
CA ALA A 100 0.99 14.60 29.57
C ALA A 100 0.59 16.02 30.04
N PRO A 101 -0.58 16.21 30.65
CA PRO A 101 -0.87 17.45 31.34
C PRO A 101 -0.06 17.50 32.66
N ASP A 102 0.46 18.69 32.96
CA ASP A 102 1.11 19.09 34.23
C ASP A 102 0.36 18.64 35.49
#